data_AF-A0A2M7PU85-F1
#
_entry.id   AF-A0A2M7PU85-F1
#
_cell.length_a   1.000
_cell.length_b   1.000
_cell.length_c   1.000
_cell.angle_alpha   90.00
_cell.angle_beta   90.00
_cell.angle_gamma   90.00
#
_symmetry.space_group_name_H-M   'P 1'
#
loop_
_entity.id
_entity.type
_entity.pdbx_description
1 polymer ?
#
loop_
_entity_poly.entity_id
_entity_poly.type
_entity_poly.pdbx_seq_one_letter_code
_entity_poly.pdbx_strand_id
1 'polypeptide(L)'
;LGLAETFKREMKECLKLKADIIVHTDADGQYPAYYIPEMVKKVEQGYDLVLGSRFGKGSYGNDSFMKKLGNRAFARVFSNLLKTKLTDTTTGFRAFTSEVA
;
A
#
# COMPACT_ATOMS: atom_id res chain seq x y z
N LEU A 1 12.47 -13.92 11.21
CA LEU A 1 11.05 -13.51 11.23
C LEU A 1 10.53 -13.58 9.80
N GLY A 2 9.34 -14.14 9.58
CA GLY A 2 8.70 -14.10 8.26
C GLY A 2 8.05 -12.74 7.99
N LEU A 3 7.71 -12.44 6.74
CA LEU A 3 7.15 -11.13 6.33
C LEU A 3 5.95 -10.70 7.17
N ALA A 4 4.98 -11.59 7.37
CA ALA A 4 3.78 -11.29 8.16
C ALA A 4 4.09 -10.97 9.63
N GLU A 5 5.09 -11.63 10.22
CA GLU A 5 5.46 -11.38 11.62
C GLU A 5 6.24 -10.06 11.76
N THR A 6 7.11 -9.76 10.79
CA THR A 6 7.80 -8.47 10.72
C THR A 6 6.78 -7.33 10.58
N PHE A 7 5.80 -7.46 9.68
CA PHE A 7 4.72 -6.47 9.50
C PHE A 7 3.93 -6.25 10.80
N LYS A 8 3.54 -7.32 11.50
CA LYS A 8 2.86 -7.19 12.81
C LYS A 8 3.71 -6.47 13.84
N ARG A 9 5.03 -6.71 13.84
CA ARG A 9 5.95 -6.10 14.80
C ARG A 9 6.12 -4.60 14.54
N GLU A 10 6.35 -4.19 13.30
CA GLU A 10 6.47 -2.76 12.97
C GLU A 10 5.19 -1.99 13.31
N MET A 11 3.99 -2.55 13.06
CA MET A 11 2.72 -1.91 13.44
C MET A 11 2.63 -1.70 14.95
N LYS A 12 2.94 -2.74 15.73
CA LYS A 12 2.97 -2.65 17.20
C LYS A 12 3.94 -1.57 17.69
N GLU A 13 5.12 -1.47 17.10
CA GLU A 13 6.09 -0.44 17.50
C GLU A 13 5.61 0.98 17.12
N CYS A 14 5.02 1.17 15.93
CA CYS A 14 4.45 2.46 15.53
C CYS A 14 3.33 2.90 16.48
N LEU A 15 2.43 1.98 16.86
CA LEU A 15 1.34 2.25 17.80
C LEU A 15 1.87 2.57 19.20
N LYS A 16 2.91 1.88 19.68
CA LYS A 16 3.58 2.22 20.95
C LYS A 16 4.19 3.62 20.93
N LEU A 17 4.73 4.04 19.79
CA LEU A 17 5.28 5.39 19.58
C LEU A 17 4.20 6.46 19.38
N LYS A 18 2.91 6.09 19.40
CA LYS A 18 1.77 6.98 19.17
C LYS A 18 1.87 7.70 17.82
N ALA A 19 2.30 6.99 16.78
CA ALA A 19 2.32 7.54 15.43
C ALA A 19 0.90 7.85 14.95
N ASP A 20 0.64 9.07 14.47
CA ASP A 20 -0.67 9.45 13.92
C ASP A 20 -0.93 8.83 12.54
N ILE A 21 0.14 8.75 11.73
CA ILE A 21 0.13 8.23 10.37
C ILE A 21 1.27 7.22 10.22
N ILE A 22 0.95 6.04 9.72
CA ILE A 22 1.92 4.96 9.51
C ILE A 22 2.03 4.71 8.00
N VAL A 23 3.27 4.69 7.49
CA VAL A 23 3.56 4.39 6.09
C VAL A 23 4.45 3.15 6.02
N HIS A 24 3.94 2.10 5.37
CA HIS A 24 4.66 0.85 5.12
C HIS A 24 5.11 0.78 3.66
N THR A 25 6.34 0.34 3.42
CA THR A 25 6.87 0.08 2.07
C THR A 25 7.91 -1.04 2.11
N ASP A 26 8.03 -1.76 1.00
CA ASP A 26 9.02 -2.82 0.82
C ASP A 26 10.41 -2.21 0.51
N ALA A 27 11.46 -2.78 1.08
CA ALA A 27 12.85 -2.33 0.88
C ALA A 27 13.48 -2.83 -0.45
N ASP A 28 12.67 -3.23 -1.43
CA ASP A 28 13.13 -3.81 -2.71
C ASP A 28 13.20 -2.77 -3.85
N GLY A 29 12.84 -1.52 -3.56
CA GLY A 29 12.90 -0.41 -4.53
C GLY A 29 11.76 -0.40 -5.55
N GLN A 30 10.73 -1.24 -5.41
CA GLN A 30 9.55 -1.22 -6.31
C GLN A 30 8.73 0.06 -6.18
N TYR A 31 8.80 0.73 -5.02
CA TYR A 31 8.02 1.93 -4.73
C TYR A 31 8.94 3.12 -4.52
N PRO A 32 8.81 4.17 -5.34
CA PRO A 32 9.61 5.37 -5.12
C PRO A 32 9.19 6.08 -3.83
N ALA A 33 10.11 6.15 -2.85
CA ALA A 33 9.85 6.76 -1.54
C ALA A 33 9.46 8.25 -1.62
N TYR A 34 9.74 8.94 -2.73
CA TYR A 34 9.33 10.33 -2.93
C TYR A 34 7.80 10.52 -2.98
N TYR A 35 7.01 9.45 -3.11
CA TYR A 35 5.55 9.51 -3.02
C TYR A 35 5.03 9.53 -1.57
N ILE A 36 5.85 9.23 -0.56
CA ILE A 36 5.43 9.21 0.85
C ILE A 36 4.76 10.53 1.27
N PRO A 37 5.30 11.73 0.96
CA PRO A 37 4.62 12.98 1.31
C PRO A 37 3.23 13.14 0.70
N GLU A 38 3.03 12.66 -0.54
CA GLU A 38 1.71 12.69 -1.18
C GLU A 38 0.72 11.75 -0.47
N MET A 39 1.19 10.56 -0.06
CA MET A 39 0.37 9.60 0.68
C MET A 39 -0.02 10.14 2.06
N VAL A 40 0.92 10.75 2.79
CA VAL A 40 0.64 11.40 4.09
C VAL A 40 -0.39 12.51 3.92
N LYS A 41 -0.22 13.38 2.92
CA LYS A 41 -1.18 14.45 2.61
C LYS A 41 -2.57 13.91 2.32
N LYS A 42 -2.69 12.72 1.70
CA LYS A 42 -3.99 12.08 1.50
C LYS A 42 -4.58 11.63 2.84
N VAL A 43 -3.80 11.01 3.73
CA VAL A 43 -4.32 10.65 5.05
C VAL A 43 -4.81 11.89 5.81
N GLU A 44 -4.06 12.99 5.78
CA GLU A 44 -4.47 14.28 6.37
C GLU A 44 -5.75 14.88 5.76
N GLN A 45 -6.10 14.50 4.53
CA GLN A 45 -7.37 14.90 3.89
C GLN A 45 -8.58 14.09 4.40
N GLY A 46 -8.38 13.18 5.35
CA GLY A 46 -9.42 12.34 5.94
C GLY A 46 -9.57 10.96 5.28
N TYR A 47 -8.55 10.48 4.56
CA TYR A 47 -8.55 9.12 4.01
C TYR A 47 -7.87 8.16 5.00
N ASP A 48 -8.59 7.16 5.50
CA ASP A 48 -8.03 6.24 6.51
C ASP A 48 -7.01 5.25 5.96
N LEU A 49 -7.07 4.97 4.65
CA LEU A 49 -6.17 4.07 3.95
C LEU A 49 -5.85 4.59 2.54
N VAL A 50 -4.57 4.71 2.26
CA VAL A 50 -4.02 5.13 0.97
C VAL A 50 -3.11 4.02 0.45
N LEU A 51 -3.44 3.50 -0.72
CA LEU A 51 -2.68 2.42 -1.37
C LEU A 51 -1.85 2.99 -2.52
N GLY A 52 -0.53 2.79 -2.46
CA GLY A 52 0.36 3.04 -3.58
C GLY A 52 0.14 2.01 -4.68
N SER A 53 0.28 2.41 -5.95
CA SER A 53 0.06 1.52 -7.10
C SER A 53 1.31 1.42 -7.95
N ARG A 54 1.74 0.18 -8.24
CA ARG A 54 2.85 -0.07 -9.17
C ARG A 54 2.44 0.07 -10.64
N PHE A 55 1.13 0.12 -10.93
CA PHE A 55 0.56 0.19 -12.28
C PHE A 55 0.18 1.61 -12.71
N GLY A 56 0.54 2.63 -11.92
CA GLY A 56 0.36 4.05 -12.23
C GLY A 56 1.47 4.61 -13.13
N LYS A 57 2.00 5.79 -12.78
CA LYS A 57 3.13 6.43 -13.49
C LYS A 57 4.50 5.77 -13.21
N GLY A 58 4.55 4.77 -12.34
CA GLY A 58 5.77 4.06 -11.95
C GLY A 58 6.14 2.93 -12.91
N SER A 59 7.43 2.66 -13.04
CA SER A 59 7.95 1.53 -13.80
C SER A 59 7.83 0.26 -12.97
N TYR A 60 6.81 -0.55 -13.25
CA TYR A 60 6.77 -1.92 -12.74
C TYR A 60 7.91 -2.70 -13.42
N GLY A 61 8.90 -3.15 -12.64
CA GLY A 61 10.00 -4.01 -13.13
C GLY A 61 9.51 -5.27 -13.86
N ASN A 62 10.43 -6.07 -14.41
CA ASN A 62 10.21 -7.24 -15.27
C ASN A 62 9.41 -8.40 -14.62
N ASP A 63 8.18 -8.14 -14.19
CA ASP A 63 7.28 -9.12 -13.61
C ASP A 63 6.47 -9.77 -14.75
N SER A 64 6.32 -11.10 -14.67
CA SER A 64 5.67 -11.89 -15.71
C SER A 64 4.28 -11.36 -16.06
N PHE A 65 3.95 -11.35 -17.36
CA PHE A 65 2.64 -10.94 -17.88
C PHE A 65 1.47 -11.58 -17.12
N MET A 66 1.63 -12.85 -16.71
CA MET A 66 0.61 -13.57 -15.92
C MET A 66 0.32 -12.93 -14.56
N LYS A 67 1.34 -12.43 -13.85
CA LYS A 67 1.15 -11.75 -12.57
C LYS A 67 0.41 -10.43 -12.74
N LYS A 68 0.74 -9.68 -13.80
CA LYS A 68 0.05 -8.42 -14.16
C LYS A 68 -1.43 -8.66 -14.47
N LEU A 69 -1.72 -9.72 -15.24
CA LEU A 69 -3.10 -10.08 -15.58
C LEU A 69 -3.87 -10.52 -14.33
N GLY A 70 -3.28 -11.37 -13.49
CA GLY A 70 -3.85 -11.79 -12.22
C GLY A 70 -4.20 -10.58 -11.34
N ASN A 71 -3.25 -9.67 -11.11
CA ASN A 71 -3.48 -8.50 -10.28
C ASN A 71 -4.57 -7.58 -10.86
N ARG A 72 -4.64 -7.39 -12.18
CA ARG A 72 -5.71 -6.61 -12.81
C ARG A 72 -7.08 -7.29 -12.69
N ALA A 73 -7.14 -8.61 -12.76
CA ALA A 73 -8.37 -9.36 -12.56
C ALA A 73 -8.86 -9.23 -11.11
N PHE A 74 -7.97 -9.41 -10.13
CA PHE A 74 -8.29 -9.18 -8.71
C PHE A 74 -8.71 -7.73 -8.46
N ALA A 75 -7.97 -6.76 -8.97
CA ALA A 75 -8.31 -5.35 -8.85
C ALA A 75 -9.70 -5.05 -9.41
N ARG A 76 -10.10 -5.65 -10.54
CA ARG A 76 -11.45 -5.48 -11.10
C ARG A 76 -12.53 -6.09 -10.21
N VAL A 77 -12.31 -7.30 -9.69
CA VAL A 77 -13.26 -7.97 -8.79
C VAL A 77 -13.47 -7.13 -7.52
N PHE A 78 -12.39 -6.73 -6.86
CA PHE A 78 -12.47 -5.91 -5.65
C PHE A 78 -13.00 -4.50 -5.93
N SER A 79 -12.67 -3.91 -7.09
CA SER A 79 -13.22 -2.60 -7.46
C SER A 79 -14.75 -2.65 -7.59
N ASN A 80 -15.27 -3.73 -8.17
CA ASN A 80 -16.72 -3.92 -8.30
C ASN A 80 -17.37 -4.17 -6.93
N LEU A 81 -16.73 -4.97 -6.07
CA LEU A 81 -17.25 -5.28 -4.74
C LEU A 81 -17.27 -4.05 -3.82
N LEU A 82 -16.18 -3.27 -3.81
CA LEU A 82 -16.00 -2.10 -2.96
C LEU A 82 -16.51 -0.80 -3.59
N LYS A 83 -17.05 -0.87 -4.82
CA LYS A 83 -17.47 0.29 -5.63
C LYS A 83 -16.42 1.41 -5.71
N THR A 84 -15.14 1.03 -5.65
CA THR A 84 -13.99 1.95 -5.57
C THR A 84 -12.95 1.52 -6.58
N LYS A 85 -12.35 2.45 -7.33
CA LYS A 85 -11.37 2.11 -8.36
C LYS A 85 -10.03 1.68 -7.72
N LEU A 86 -9.81 0.38 -7.65
CA LEU A 86 -8.52 -0.21 -7.27
C LEU A 86 -7.71 -0.53 -8.53
N THR A 87 -6.42 -0.20 -8.49
CA THR A 87 -5.49 -0.48 -9.59
C THR A 87 -4.41 -1.48 -9.21
N ASP A 88 -4.14 -1.63 -7.91
CA ASP A 88 -3.19 -2.60 -7.38
C ASP A 88 -3.69 -3.14 -6.04
N THR A 89 -4.15 -4.39 -6.01
CA THR A 89 -4.66 -5.05 -4.79
C THR A 89 -3.59 -5.74 -3.97
N THR A 90 -2.39 -5.94 -4.53
CA THR A 90 -1.29 -6.68 -3.91
C THR A 90 -0.11 -5.78 -3.56
N THR A 91 -0.37 -4.48 -3.43
CA THR A 91 0.65 -3.49 -3.08
C THR A 91 1.09 -3.62 -1.63
N GLY A 92 2.40 -3.55 -1.41
CA GLY A 92 3.04 -3.40 -0.10
C GLY A 92 3.21 -1.92 0.30
N PHE A 93 2.90 -0.97 -0.59
CA PHE A 93 3.03 0.45 -0.27
C PHE A 93 1.71 1.04 0.21
N ARG A 94 1.65 1.32 1.51
CA ARG A 94 0.40 1.70 2.19
C ARG A 94 0.65 2.81 3.18
N ALA A 95 -0.28 3.76 3.27
CA ALA A 95 -0.37 4.69 4.38
C ALA A 95 -1.73 4.55 5.03
N PHE A 96 -1.78 4.58 6.36
CA PHE A 96 -3.02 4.44 7.11
C PHE A 96 -2.97 5.23 8.41
N THR A 97 -4.15 5.58 8.93
CA THR A 97 -4.31 6.18 10.25
C THR A 97 -3.97 5.17 11.33
N SER A 98 -3.58 5.64 12.51
CA SER A 98 -3.35 4.80 13.68
C SER A 98 -4.57 3.98 14.12
N GLU A 99 -5.78 4.45 13.79
CA GLU A 99 -7.04 3.75 14.09
C GLU A 99 -7.25 2.51 13.21
N VAL A 100 -6.80 2.57 11.96
CA VAL A 100 -6.92 1.46 11.00
C VAL A 100 -5.76 0.46 11.09
N ALA A 101 -4.62 0.88 11.65
CA ALA A 101 -3.41 0.06 11.82
C ALA A 101 -3.59 -1.08 12.84
#